data_AF-A0A2N1RF99-F1
#
_entry.id   AF-A0A2N1RF99-F1
#
_cell.length_a   1.000
_cell.length_b   1.000
_cell.length_c   1.000
_cell.angle_alpha   90.00
_cell.angle_beta   90.00
_cell.angle_gamma   90.00
#
_symmetry.space_group_name_H-M   'P 1'
#
loop_
_entity.id
_entity.type
_entity.pdbx_description
1 polymer ?
#
loop_
_entity_poly.entity_id
_entity_poly.type
_entity_poly.pdbx_seq_one_letter_code
_entity_poly.pdbx_strand_id
1 'polypeptide(L)' 'DKWEGEVGLITDVVGRLTENASESDAYLCGSPGMIDACIKVLRDLGMPDERIYYDKFS' A
#
# COMPACT_ATOMS: atom_id res chain seq x y z
N ASP A 1 18.66 16.71 0.79
CA ASP A 1 17.18 16.75 0.67
C ASP A 1 16.51 17.59 1.75
N LYS A 2 16.95 17.63 3.02
CA LYS A 2 16.24 18.35 4.11
C LYS A 2 14.76 17.90 4.22
N TRP A 3 14.53 16.61 4.05
CA TRP A 3 13.20 15.99 4.09
C TRP A 3 12.79 15.72 5.54
N GLU A 4 11.60 16.19 5.92
CA GLU A 4 11.04 16.04 7.28
C GLU A 4 9.82 15.10 7.31
N GLY A 5 9.44 14.52 6.16
CA GLY A 5 8.33 13.58 6.05
C GLY A 5 8.73 12.14 6.35
N GLU A 6 7.77 11.23 6.11
CA GLU A 6 7.98 9.80 6.26
C GLU A 6 9.11 9.28 5.36
N VAL A 7 9.84 8.30 5.88
CA VAL A 7 10.96 7.64 5.20
C VAL A 7 10.86 6.13 5.32
N GLY A 8 11.55 5.42 4.41
CA GLY A 8 11.53 3.97 4.33
C GLY A 8 10.62 3.44 3.22
N LEU A 9 10.21 2.18 3.32
CA LEU A 9 9.30 1.57 2.36
C LEU A 9 7.86 2.03 2.63
N ILE A 10 7.11 2.28 1.56
CA ILE A 10 5.72 2.73 1.68
C ILE A 10 4.83 1.73 2.42
N THR A 11 5.16 0.43 2.35
CA THR A 11 4.49 -0.63 3.11
C THR A 11 4.59 -0.42 4.62
N ASP A 12 5.74 0.06 5.10
CA ASP A 12 5.95 0.33 6.53
C ASP A 12 5.21 1.61 6.94
N VAL A 13 5.22 2.62 6.08
CA VAL A 13 4.54 3.90 6.34
C VAL A 13 3.03 3.70 6.40
N VAL A 14 2.44 3.02 5.40
CA VAL A 14 1.00 2.72 5.39
C VAL A 14 0.60 1.85 6.59
N GLY A 15 1.40 0.84 6.92
CA GLY A 15 1.15 0.00 8.09
C GLY A 15 1.20 0.76 9.43
N ARG A 16 1.98 1.84 9.53
CA ARG A 16 2.01 2.70 10.73
C ARG A 16 0.86 3.71 10.77
N LEU A 17 0.50 4.27 9.63
CA LEU A 17 -0.41 5.42 9.56
C LEU A 17 -1.88 5.03 9.32
N THR A 18 -2.14 3.79 8.94
CA THR A 18 -3.50 3.29 8.68
C THR A 18 -3.78 2.11 9.61
N GLU A 19 -4.76 2.26 10.50
CA GLU A 19 -5.16 1.19 11.43
C GLU A 19 -6.16 0.21 10.79
N ASN A 20 -7.06 0.70 9.94
CA ASN A 20 -8.08 -0.09 9.27
C ASN A 20 -8.36 0.47 7.87
N ALA A 21 -8.31 -0.39 6.86
CA ALA A 21 -8.51 -0.06 5.46
C ALA A 21 -9.76 -0.72 4.83
N SER A 22 -10.63 -1.36 5.63
CA SER A 22 -11.76 -2.17 5.14
C SER A 22 -12.79 -1.41 4.30
N GLU A 23 -12.95 -0.11 4.57
CA GLU A 23 -13.91 0.78 3.89
C GLU A 23 -13.25 1.67 2.82
N SER A 24 -11.95 1.48 2.54
CA SER A 24 -11.20 2.26 1.56
C SER A 24 -10.96 1.48 0.27
N ASP A 25 -10.71 2.21 -0.82
CA ASP A 25 -10.25 1.64 -2.09
C ASP A 25 -8.78 1.98 -2.30
N ALA A 26 -7.97 1.00 -2.73
CA ALA A 26 -6.56 1.20 -3.05
C ALA A 26 -6.32 1.18 -4.56
N TYR A 27 -5.57 2.17 -5.03
CA TYR A 27 -5.11 2.27 -6.42
C TYR A 27 -3.59 2.28 -6.43
N LEU A 28 -2.97 1.21 -6.94
CA LEU A 28 -1.53 0.99 -6.89
C LEU A 28 -0.93 1.02 -8.30
N CYS A 29 0.30 1.51 -8.43
CA CYS A 29 1.01 1.54 -9.71
C CYS A 29 2.51 1.44 -9.47
N GLY A 30 3.20 0.50 -10.14
CA GLY A 30 4.66 0.38 -10.08
C GLY A 30 5.18 -1.03 -10.32
N SER A 31 6.35 -1.34 -9.76
CA SER A 31 7.04 -2.61 -10.01
C SER A 31 6.28 -3.80 -9.42
N PRO A 32 6.34 -5.00 -10.03
CA PRO A 32 5.61 -6.17 -9.55
C PRO A 32 5.85 -6.47 -8.06
N GLY A 33 7.11 -6.41 -7.62
CA GLY A 33 7.46 -6.64 -6.22
C GLY A 33 6.91 -5.60 -5.25
N MET A 34 6.81 -4.33 -5.66
CA MET A 34 6.20 -3.28 -4.83
C MET A 34 4.70 -3.49 -4.72
N ILE A 35 4.03 -3.79 -5.84
CA ILE A 35 2.59 -4.06 -5.86
C ILE A 35 2.25 -5.24 -4.94
N ASP A 36 2.97 -6.35 -5.06
CA ASP A 36 2.71 -7.55 -4.25
C ASP A 36 2.91 -7.29 -2.75
N ALA A 37 3.92 -6.48 -2.39
CA ALA A 37 4.17 -6.10 -1.00
C ALA A 37 3.05 -5.18 -0.44
N CYS A 38 2.58 -4.21 -1.23
CA CYS A 38 1.47 -3.33 -0.84
C CYS A 38 0.15 -4.10 -0.67
N ILE A 39 -0.18 -5.02 -1.58
CA ILE A 39 -1.39 -5.86 -1.47
C ILE A 39 -1.39 -6.62 -0.14
N LYS A 40 -0.25 -7.19 0.27
CA LYS A 40 -0.15 -7.90 1.54
C LYS A 40 -0.49 -7.01 2.73
N VAL A 41 0.11 -5.82 2.80
CA VAL A 41 -0.16 -4.88 3.91
C VAL A 41 -1.62 -4.43 3.93
N LEU A 42 -2.21 -4.12 2.76
CA LEU A 42 -3.60 -3.70 2.68
C LEU A 42 -4.57 -4.79 3.15
N ARG A 43 -4.28 -6.07 2.85
CA ARG A 43 -5.04 -7.21 3.37
C ARG A 43 -4.90 -7.36 4.88
N ASP A 44 -3.69 -7.20 5.40
CA ASP A 44 -3.44 -7.25 6.85
C ASP A 44 -4.19 -6.12 7.59
N LEU A 45 -4.44 -4.99 6.90
CA LEU A 45 -5.28 -3.86 7.36
C LEU A 45 -6.79 -4.05 7.12
N GLY A 46 -7.21 -5.22 6.64
CA GLY A 46 -8.61 -5.58 6.47
C GLY A 46 -9.25 -5.13 5.15
N MET A 47 -8.48 -4.65 4.17
CA MET A 47 -9.03 -4.29 2.86
C MET A 47 -9.42 -5.54 2.06
N PRO A 48 -10.66 -5.63 1.53
CA PRO A 48 -11.08 -6.70 0.61
C PRO A 48 -10.35 -6.62 -0.74
N ASP A 49 -10.11 -7.78 -1.36
CA ASP A 49 -9.40 -7.87 -2.65
C ASP A 49 -10.14 -7.11 -3.77
N GLU A 50 -11.47 -7.07 -3.74
CA GLU A 50 -12.31 -6.39 -4.74
C GLU A 50 -12.13 -4.85 -4.73
N ARG A 51 -11.51 -4.32 -3.67
CA ARG A 51 -11.20 -2.90 -3.49
C ARG A 51 -9.73 -2.55 -3.76
N ILE A 52 -8.92 -3.53 -4.18
CA ILE A 52 -7.51 -3.32 -4.52
C ILE A 52 -7.33 -3.36 -6.04
N TYR A 53 -7.12 -2.18 -6.61
CA TYR A 53 -6.85 -1.98 -8.04
C TYR A 53 -5.37 -1.71 -8.26
N TYR A 54 -4.78 -2.28 -9.31
CA TYR A 54 -3.38 -2.04 -9.60
C TYR A 54 -3.05 -2.07 -11.08
N ASP A 55 -2.03 -1.30 -11.43
CA ASP A 55 -1.32 -1.39 -12.71
C ASP A 55 0.11 -1.88 -12.46
N LYS A 56 0.44 -3.06 -12.98
CA LYS A 56 1.76 -3.68 -12.84
C LYS A 56 2.58 -3.34 -14.08
N PHE A 57 3.65 -2.57 -13.89
CA PHE A 57 4.57 -2.27 -14.97
C PHE A 57 5.39 -3.54 -15.28
N SER A 58 5.18 -4.09 -16.48
CA SER A 58 5.86 -5.27 -17.02
C SER A 58 6.65 -4.92 -18.27
#